data_AF-A0A2U0A6B5-F1
#
_entry.id   AF-A0A2U0A6B5-F1
#
_cell.length_a   1.000
_cell.length_b   1.000
_cell.length_c   1.000
_cell.angle_alpha   90.00
_cell.angle_beta   90.00
_cell.angle_gamma   90.00
#
_symmetry.space_group_name_H-M   'P 1'
#
loop_
_entity.id
_entity.type
_entity.pdbx_description
1 polymer ?
#
loop_
_entity_poly.entity_id
_entity_poly.type
_entity_poly.pdbx_seq_one_letter_code
_entity_poly.pdbx_strand_id
1 'polypeptide(L)'
;MSERMHFSVDLGKKEELKHPRKPANGYTIVLLGAFGGGTGTGNPVTETSLSLHSIEIETIDELITKLQPSISFALDGESIPSITLTFNSLDDFHPDGLLEQLADHQISNECTDEVPVFDAKSEEIESQQETLSRLLGARPLSAEQRRGAGPSLSDAKQSMITDVVRRLAENAADRDLPMTADAQAAAKQSDTDKTLLLRSLLHHDAFQKLEAGWRSVDWLMHNIEPDPAIRCYLLNISRTELEQECSSHVDATSSALYHRLRDAFERNDLLESSFILIDNHEYGPDQESVAMLNWLGSLAGGFAGTLLAGSNSSFLNDQNGTGELYNEWQSFRKQSSATNVALLYPQVLLRLPYGSATDPIQSQAFEELDEKWSIEDLLWGNPAYALAILLIRQWTVQGDREQVPILTDLPAYSYPREGEHHLQPCTKRILHEQQIDQLLGLGIIPVIGSRNRNAIQLPWFQHLGQSSNA
;
A
#
# COMPACT_ATOMS: atom_id res chain seq x y z
N MET A 1 23.58 38.23 -45.77
CA MET A 1 22.12 37.97 -45.88
C MET A 1 21.83 36.85 -44.90
N SER A 2 21.18 37.16 -43.78
CA SER A 2 20.91 36.22 -42.69
C SER A 2 19.42 35.89 -42.75
N GLU A 3 19.09 34.68 -43.19
CA GLU A 3 17.73 34.16 -43.20
C GLU A 3 17.35 33.77 -41.76
N ARG A 4 16.43 34.53 -41.18
CA ARG A 4 15.74 34.15 -39.94
C ARG A 4 14.63 33.16 -40.28
N MET A 5 14.76 31.91 -39.82
CA MET A 5 13.65 30.97 -39.83
C MET A 5 12.59 31.42 -38.81
N HIS A 6 11.37 31.66 -39.29
CA HIS A 6 10.19 31.86 -38.44
C HIS A 6 9.60 30.49 -38.10
N PHE A 7 9.63 30.12 -36.81
CA PHE A 7 8.83 29.02 -36.28
C PHE A 7 7.49 29.58 -35.81
N SER A 8 6.40 29.20 -36.49
CA SER A 8 5.04 29.39 -35.96
C SER A 8 4.67 28.17 -35.13
N VAL A 9 4.56 28.34 -33.82
CA VAL A 9 3.97 27.35 -32.91
C VAL A 9 2.45 27.53 -33.00
N ASP A 10 1.78 26.63 -33.70
CA ASP A 10 0.31 26.55 -33.68
C ASP A 10 -0.08 25.82 -32.38
N LEU A 11 -0.36 26.61 -31.34
CA LEU A 11 -0.99 26.11 -30.12
C LEU A 11 -2.42 25.72 -30.48
N GLY A 12 -2.63 24.44 -30.78
CA GLY A 12 -3.94 23.87 -31.06
C GLY A 12 -4.94 24.33 -30.00
N LYS A 13 -6.00 25.01 -30.45
CA LYS A 13 -7.14 25.36 -29.60
C LYS A 13 -7.66 24.07 -28.97
N LYS A 14 -7.85 24.10 -27.65
CA LYS A 14 -8.56 23.07 -26.91
C LYS A 14 -10.00 23.04 -27.44
N GLU A 15 -10.27 22.20 -28.44
CA GLU A 15 -11.63 21.96 -28.89
C GLU A 15 -12.36 21.23 -27.78
N GLU A 16 -13.22 21.95 -27.06
CA GLU A 16 -14.30 21.35 -26.29
C GLU A 16 -15.24 20.64 -27.27
N LEU A 17 -14.93 19.39 -27.60
CA LEU A 17 -15.81 18.52 -28.37
C LEU A 17 -16.98 18.13 -27.46
N LYS A 18 -18.03 18.95 -27.48
CA LYS A 18 -19.38 18.61 -27.01
C LYS A 18 -19.99 17.57 -27.94
N HIS A 19 -19.49 16.34 -27.92
CA HIS A 19 -20.28 15.21 -28.37
C HIS A 19 -21.22 14.80 -27.23
N PRO A 20 -22.54 14.68 -27.49
CA PRO A 20 -23.47 14.22 -26.46
C PRO A 20 -23.08 12.78 -26.10
N ARG A 21 -22.69 12.58 -24.83
CA ARG A 21 -22.48 11.26 -24.21
C ARG A 21 -23.66 10.36 -24.59
N LYS A 22 -23.43 9.30 -25.36
CA LYS A 22 -24.38 8.18 -25.34
C LYS A 22 -24.35 7.62 -23.91
N PRO A 23 -25.47 7.23 -23.32
CA PRO A 23 -25.43 6.59 -22.00
C PRO A 23 -24.75 5.23 -22.16
N ALA A 24 -23.43 5.21 -22.06
CA ALA A 24 -22.72 3.98 -21.74
C ALA A 24 -22.86 3.85 -20.24
N ASN A 25 -23.38 2.70 -19.81
CA ASN A 25 -23.48 2.32 -18.43
C ASN A 25 -22.16 2.62 -17.70
N GLY A 26 -22.22 3.31 -16.56
CA GLY A 26 -21.02 3.60 -15.75
C GLY A 26 -20.40 2.33 -15.15
N TYR A 27 -19.50 2.47 -14.18
CA TYR A 27 -18.91 1.32 -13.48
C TYR A 27 -19.24 1.32 -12.00
N THR A 28 -19.64 0.17 -11.48
CA THR A 28 -19.64 -0.11 -10.04
C THR A 28 -18.55 -1.14 -9.76
N ILE A 29 -17.55 -0.74 -8.99
CA ILE A 29 -16.34 -1.53 -8.73
C ILE A 29 -16.32 -1.87 -7.25
N VAL A 30 -16.17 -3.15 -6.92
CA VAL A 30 -16.00 -3.61 -5.55
C VAL A 30 -14.64 -4.30 -5.44
N LEU A 31 -13.83 -3.85 -4.49
CA LEU A 31 -12.49 -4.35 -4.21
C LEU A 31 -12.56 -5.28 -3.00
N LEU A 32 -12.25 -6.57 -3.21
CA LEU A 32 -12.13 -7.58 -2.16
C LEU A 32 -10.65 -7.75 -1.78
N GLY A 33 -10.37 -7.81 -0.48
CA GLY A 33 -9.02 -8.10 0.01
C GLY A 33 -8.89 -7.94 1.52
N ALA A 34 -7.78 -8.42 2.06
CA ALA A 34 -7.44 -8.37 3.49
C ALA A 34 -6.90 -6.98 3.91
N PHE A 35 -7.63 -5.91 3.60
CA PHE A 35 -7.22 -4.51 3.84
C PHE A 35 -7.09 -4.14 5.33
N GLY A 36 -7.79 -4.84 6.22
CA GLY A 36 -7.63 -4.69 7.67
C GLY A 36 -6.46 -5.50 8.23
N GLY A 37 -5.76 -6.32 7.43
CA GLY A 37 -4.79 -7.32 7.86
C GLY A 37 -5.46 -8.65 8.26
N GLY A 38 -4.89 -9.78 7.82
CA GLY A 38 -5.52 -11.11 7.88
C GLY A 38 -4.84 -12.12 8.82
N THR A 39 -5.20 -13.41 8.68
CA THR A 39 -4.53 -14.50 9.40
C THR A 39 -3.04 -14.52 9.07
N GLY A 40 -2.19 -14.27 10.07
CA GLY A 40 -0.74 -14.09 9.89
C GLY A 40 -0.25 -12.66 10.15
N THR A 41 -1.15 -11.70 10.32
CA THR A 41 -0.83 -10.32 10.77
C THR A 41 -1.13 -10.10 12.26
N GLY A 42 -1.47 -11.16 13.01
CA GLY A 42 -1.79 -11.05 14.45
C GLY A 42 -3.10 -10.33 14.78
N ASN A 43 -3.86 -9.87 13.79
CA ASN A 43 -5.14 -9.22 14.03
C ASN A 43 -6.13 -10.18 14.69
N PRO A 44 -6.86 -9.73 15.74
CA PRO A 44 -8.05 -10.44 16.16
C PRO A 44 -9.03 -10.40 14.99
N VAL A 45 -9.56 -11.57 14.61
CA VAL A 45 -10.74 -11.70 13.76
C VAL A 45 -11.84 -10.90 14.45
N THR A 46 -11.98 -9.64 14.08
CA THR A 46 -13.03 -8.80 14.64
C THR A 46 -14.29 -9.31 13.98
N GLU A 47 -15.11 -10.01 14.77
CA GLU A 47 -16.43 -10.47 14.38
C GLU A 47 -17.32 -9.26 14.07
N THR A 48 -17.11 -8.49 12.99
CA THR A 48 -18.15 -7.60 12.48
C THR A 48 -17.99 -7.22 11.02
N SER A 49 -18.88 -7.85 10.24
CA SER A 49 -19.56 -7.36 9.05
C SER A 49 -18.72 -7.17 7.79
N LEU A 50 -19.06 -7.99 6.78
CA LEU A 50 -19.02 -7.70 5.35
C LEU A 50 -19.55 -6.28 5.11
N SER A 51 -18.74 -5.28 5.41
CA SER A 51 -19.12 -3.89 5.39
C SER A 51 -18.52 -3.31 4.13
N LEU A 52 -19.41 -2.68 3.36
CA LEU A 52 -19.06 -2.08 2.11
C LEU A 52 -18.78 -0.60 2.38
N HIS A 53 -17.58 -0.14 2.03
CA HIS A 53 -17.13 1.23 2.24
C HIS A 53 -16.96 1.91 0.89
N SER A 54 -17.56 3.09 0.70
CA SER A 54 -17.30 3.90 -0.51
C SER A 54 -15.85 4.40 -0.46
N ILE A 55 -15.16 4.40 -1.61
CA ILE A 55 -13.79 4.88 -1.72
C ILE A 55 -13.72 6.01 -2.75
N GLU A 56 -13.11 7.11 -2.35
CA GLU A 56 -12.65 8.20 -3.20
C GLU A 56 -11.19 8.53 -2.80
N ILE A 57 -10.46 9.28 -3.64
CA ILE A 57 -9.06 9.67 -3.36
C ILE A 57 -8.94 10.33 -1.97
N GLU A 58 -9.90 11.18 -1.60
CA GLU A 58 -9.88 11.93 -0.34
C GLU A 58 -10.23 11.08 0.89
N THR A 59 -10.84 9.90 0.71
CA THR A 59 -11.34 9.07 1.82
C THR A 59 -10.43 7.88 2.13
N ILE A 60 -9.32 7.69 1.40
CA ILE A 60 -8.46 6.51 1.57
C ILE A 60 -7.94 6.43 3.01
N ASP A 61 -7.36 7.51 3.53
CA ASP A 61 -6.81 7.54 4.90
C ASP A 61 -7.89 7.40 5.98
N GLU A 62 -9.09 7.97 5.76
CA GLU A 62 -10.22 7.77 6.66
C GLU A 62 -10.63 6.29 6.75
N LEU A 63 -10.58 5.56 5.63
CA LEU A 63 -10.84 4.13 5.60
C LEU A 63 -9.73 3.32 6.27
N ILE A 64 -8.46 3.68 6.07
CA ILE A 64 -7.33 3.04 6.75
C ILE A 64 -7.50 3.22 8.27
N THR A 65 -7.70 4.46 8.74
CA THR A 65 -7.96 4.77 10.16
C THR A 65 -9.16 3.97 10.70
N LYS A 66 -10.21 3.79 9.90
CA LYS A 66 -11.41 3.05 10.31
C LYS A 66 -11.17 1.54 10.41
N LEU A 67 -10.42 0.96 9.47
CA LEU A 67 -10.12 -0.47 9.46
C LEU A 67 -9.02 -0.84 10.44
N GLN A 68 -8.21 0.14 10.87
CA GLN A 68 -7.06 -0.02 11.76
C GLN A 68 -6.19 -1.22 11.37
N PRO A 69 -5.65 -1.26 10.13
CA PRO A 69 -4.80 -2.35 9.73
C PRO A 69 -3.64 -2.53 10.71
N SER A 70 -3.29 -3.77 11.01
CA SER A 70 -2.15 -4.07 11.86
C SER A 70 -1.43 -5.33 11.43
N ILE A 71 -0.12 -5.37 11.72
CA ILE A 71 0.76 -6.51 11.48
C ILE A 71 1.60 -6.78 12.71
N SER A 72 1.40 -7.96 13.29
CA SER A 72 2.26 -8.54 14.30
C SER A 72 3.24 -9.53 13.70
N PHE A 73 4.51 -9.43 14.07
CA PHE A 73 5.53 -10.41 13.74
C PHE A 73 6.35 -10.80 14.97
N ALA A 74 6.77 -12.06 15.00
CA ALA A 74 7.74 -12.54 15.97
C ALA A 74 9.13 -12.38 15.37
N LEU A 75 10.05 -11.75 16.11
CA LEU A 75 11.46 -11.76 15.75
C LEU A 75 12.03 -13.14 16.09
N ASP A 76 12.72 -13.77 15.13
CA ASP A 76 13.29 -15.10 15.31
C ASP A 76 14.38 -15.08 16.40
N GLY A 77 14.18 -15.87 17.45
CA GLY A 77 15.16 -16.15 18.50
C GLY A 77 14.86 -15.49 19.85
N GLU A 78 14.51 -16.33 20.83
CA GLU A 78 14.38 -16.05 22.27
C GLU A 78 13.42 -14.93 22.70
N SER A 79 12.21 -15.29 23.17
CA SER A 79 11.37 -14.53 24.12
C SER A 79 11.16 -13.02 23.92
N ILE A 80 11.45 -12.45 22.74
CA ILE A 80 11.18 -11.05 22.40
C ILE A 80 9.66 -10.92 22.19
N PRO A 81 9.01 -9.90 22.78
CA PRO A 81 7.59 -9.66 22.55
C PRO A 81 7.32 -9.37 21.08
N SER A 82 6.19 -9.88 20.56
CA SER A 82 5.73 -9.62 19.20
C SER A 82 5.59 -8.11 18.97
N ILE A 83 6.29 -7.59 17.97
CA ILE A 83 6.12 -6.20 17.52
C ILE A 83 4.84 -6.13 16.72
N THR A 84 3.99 -5.15 17.01
CA THR A 84 2.72 -4.94 16.30
C THR A 84 2.69 -3.55 15.68
N LEU A 85 2.76 -3.50 14.36
CA LEU A 85 2.65 -2.26 13.60
C LEU A 85 1.18 -1.95 13.36
N THR A 86 0.82 -0.68 13.42
CA THR A 86 -0.56 -0.21 13.18
C THR A 86 -0.56 0.91 12.16
N PHE A 87 -1.57 0.95 11.31
CA PHE A 87 -1.62 1.92 10.21
C PHE A 87 -2.91 2.75 10.32
N ASN A 88 -2.77 4.07 10.20
CA ASN A 88 -3.86 5.04 10.19
C ASN A 88 -3.94 5.80 8.86
N SER A 89 -2.83 5.90 8.12
CA SER A 89 -2.75 6.52 6.81
C SER A 89 -1.91 5.69 5.83
N LEU A 90 -1.97 6.02 4.54
CA LEU A 90 -1.10 5.40 3.54
C LEU A 90 0.38 5.72 3.77
N ASP A 91 0.69 6.89 4.33
CA ASP A 91 2.05 7.33 4.64
C ASP A 91 2.68 6.51 5.78
N ASP A 92 1.89 5.83 6.62
CA ASP A 92 2.41 4.98 7.70
C ASP A 92 3.14 3.71 7.16
N PHE A 93 2.93 3.37 5.89
CA PHE A 93 3.72 2.33 5.21
C PHE A 93 5.12 2.82 4.78
N HIS A 94 5.41 4.11 4.91
CA HIS A 94 6.72 4.68 4.62
C HIS A 94 7.75 4.29 5.70
N PRO A 95 9.03 4.02 5.34
CA PRO A 95 10.05 3.58 6.28
C PRO A 95 10.27 4.52 7.47
N ASP A 96 10.13 5.83 7.28
CA ASP A 96 10.25 6.80 8.37
C ASP A 96 9.16 6.57 9.44
N GLY A 97 7.90 6.37 9.03
CA GLY A 97 6.80 6.05 9.96
C GLY A 97 6.97 4.68 10.62
N LEU A 98 7.47 3.68 9.89
CA LEU A 98 7.79 2.37 10.46
C LEU A 98 8.88 2.45 11.53
N LEU A 99 9.93 3.24 11.30
CA LEU A 99 11.01 3.43 12.26
C LEU A 99 10.54 4.14 13.54
N GLU A 100 9.62 5.11 13.42
CA GLU A 100 9.00 5.77 14.57
C GLU A 100 8.23 4.75 15.44
N GLN A 101 7.40 3.90 14.82
CA GLN A 101 6.67 2.86 15.56
C GLN A 101 7.60 1.84 16.22
N LEU A 102 8.67 1.42 15.53
CA LEU A 102 9.65 0.49 16.08
C LEU A 102 10.41 1.07 17.27
N ALA A 103 10.71 2.37 17.25
CA ALA A 103 11.36 3.06 18.37
C ALA A 103 10.46 3.10 19.60
N ASP A 104 9.16 3.36 19.44
CA ASP A 104 8.18 3.38 20.54
C ASP A 104 8.04 2.01 21.22
N HIS A 105 8.10 0.92 20.44
CA HIS A 105 8.12 -0.45 20.97
C HIS A 105 9.39 -0.80 21.74
N GLN A 106 10.56 -0.32 21.29
CA GLN A 106 11.84 -0.55 22.00
C GLN A 106 11.86 0.20 23.35
N ILE A 107 11.39 1.45 23.39
CA ILE A 107 11.28 2.25 24.63
C ILE A 107 10.34 1.56 25.64
N SER A 108 9.24 0.99 25.16
CA SER A 108 8.27 0.29 26.00
C SER A 108 8.85 -0.98 26.65
N ASN A 109 9.77 -1.68 25.96
CA ASN A 109 10.40 -2.91 26.44
C ASN A 109 11.60 -2.65 27.37
N GLU A 110 12.40 -1.61 27.10
CA GLU A 110 13.51 -1.22 28.00
C GLU A 110 13.00 -0.73 29.37
N CYS A 111 11.75 -0.28 29.45
CA CYS A 111 11.12 0.11 30.71
C CYS A 111 10.60 -1.09 31.54
N THR A 112 10.76 -2.33 31.06
CA THR A 112 10.31 -3.58 31.72
C THR A 112 11.41 -4.44 32.34
N ASP A 113 12.68 -4.08 32.22
CA ASP A 113 13.77 -4.79 32.89
C ASP A 113 13.96 -4.30 34.34
N GLU A 114 13.62 -5.19 35.27
CA GLU A 114 13.92 -5.19 36.72
C GLU A 114 13.66 -3.88 37.48
N VAL A 115 12.43 -3.71 37.95
CA VAL A 115 12.22 -3.08 39.27
C VAL A 115 12.68 -4.11 40.31
N PRO A 116 13.76 -3.88 41.08
CA PRO A 116 14.02 -4.70 42.24
C PRO A 116 12.86 -4.47 43.19
N VAL A 117 12.17 -5.55 43.57
CA VAL A 117 11.18 -5.54 44.65
C VAL A 117 11.90 -5.11 45.92
N PHE A 118 11.89 -3.82 46.21
CA PHE A 118 12.18 -3.30 47.53
C PHE A 118 10.87 -3.27 48.29
N ASP A 119 10.85 -4.06 49.36
CA ASP A 119 9.78 -4.15 50.35
C ASP A 119 9.23 -2.76 50.68
N ALA A 120 7.92 -2.63 50.52
CA ALA A 120 7.19 -1.42 50.81
C ALA A 120 7.37 -1.01 52.28
N LYS A 121 8.08 0.10 52.51
CA LYS A 121 7.72 1.02 53.58
C LYS A 121 7.51 2.40 52.98
N SER A 122 6.27 2.83 53.18
CA SER A 122 5.63 4.09 52.85
C SER A 122 6.54 5.29 53.08
N GLU A 123 6.70 6.14 52.07
CA GLU A 123 6.94 7.58 52.26
C GLU A 123 6.48 8.34 51.00
N GLU A 124 5.90 9.52 51.24
CA GLU A 124 5.03 10.28 50.36
C GLU A 124 5.77 10.91 49.16
N ILE A 125 5.11 10.97 48.01
CA ILE A 125 5.61 11.58 46.77
C ILE A 125 5.50 13.11 46.88
N GLU A 126 6.61 13.79 47.17
CA GLU A 126 6.75 15.26 47.09
C GLU A 126 6.95 15.67 45.61
N SER A 127 6.21 16.67 45.12
CA SER A 127 6.21 17.04 43.70
C SER A 127 7.48 17.80 43.29
N GLN A 128 7.98 17.53 42.07
CA GLN A 128 9.22 18.12 41.52
C GLN A 128 9.21 19.66 41.42
N GLN A 129 8.04 20.30 41.54
CA GLN A 129 7.89 21.76 41.59
C GLN A 129 8.31 22.37 42.95
N GLU A 130 8.20 21.62 44.05
CA GLU A 130 8.59 22.09 45.39
C GLU A 130 10.10 22.04 45.60
N THR A 131 10.78 21.05 45.01
CA THR A 131 12.25 20.91 45.03
C THR A 131 12.94 22.02 44.24
N LEU A 132 12.38 22.40 43.08
CA LEU A 132 12.86 23.54 42.28
C LEU A 132 12.72 24.88 43.01
N SER A 133 11.68 25.03 43.82
CA SER A 133 11.41 26.24 44.61
C SER A 133 12.40 26.42 45.78
N ARG A 134 12.94 25.32 46.35
CA ARG A 134 13.97 25.36 47.40
C ARG A 134 15.38 25.63 46.84
N LEU A 135 15.71 25.10 45.66
CA LEU A 135 17.04 25.25 45.04
C LEU A 135 17.32 26.64 44.45
N LEU A 136 16.28 27.37 44.04
CA LEU A 136 16.42 28.72 43.46
C LEU A 136 16.46 29.86 44.50
N GLY A 137 16.47 29.55 45.80
CA GLY A 137 16.80 30.51 46.85
C GLY A 137 15.97 31.79 46.83
N ALA A 138 14.66 31.69 46.65
CA ALA A 138 13.77 32.86 46.75
C ALA A 138 13.50 33.19 48.23
N ARG A 139 14.19 34.20 48.76
CA ARG A 139 13.71 34.92 49.96
C ARG A 139 12.44 35.69 49.57
N PRO A 140 11.34 35.60 50.34
CA PRO A 140 10.19 36.46 50.11
C PRO A 140 10.55 37.90 50.53
N LEU A 141 10.46 38.83 49.58
CA LEU A 141 10.46 40.26 49.83
C LEU A 141 9.16 40.61 50.58
N SER A 142 9.30 41.10 51.81
CA SER A 142 8.19 41.70 52.57
C SER A 142 7.82 43.05 51.97
N ALA A 143 6.52 43.31 51.84
CA ALA A 143 5.98 44.62 51.54
C ALA A 143 6.12 45.52 52.78
N GLU A 144 6.96 46.55 52.71
CA GLU A 144 6.70 47.92 53.19
C GLU A 144 7.99 48.75 53.19
N GLN A 145 8.15 49.63 52.18
CA GLN A 145 8.66 50.98 52.39
C GLN A 145 8.44 51.84 51.14
N ARG A 146 7.94 53.05 51.39
CA ARG A 146 7.41 54.02 50.44
C ARG A 146 8.50 54.87 49.78
N ARG A 147 8.19 55.30 48.54
CA ARG A 147 8.61 56.55 47.83
C ARG A 147 10.05 56.68 47.32
N GLY A 148 10.15 56.99 46.02
CA GLY A 148 11.18 57.88 45.46
C GLY A 148 11.74 57.46 44.09
N ALA A 149 11.46 58.29 43.08
CA ALA A 149 12.24 58.62 41.86
C ALA A 149 13.17 57.57 41.17
N GLY A 150 13.08 57.49 39.83
CA GLY A 150 14.02 56.73 38.95
C GLY A 150 15.49 57.24 39.02
N PRO A 151 16.47 56.57 38.35
CA PRO A 151 16.49 56.39 36.89
C PRO A 151 17.14 55.09 36.33
N SER A 152 17.02 54.96 35.00
CA SER A 152 17.77 54.14 34.01
C SER A 152 18.00 52.63 34.23
N LEU A 153 17.11 51.83 33.62
CA LEU A 153 17.34 50.42 33.28
C LEU A 153 18.06 50.31 31.91
N SER A 154 19.37 50.09 31.90
CA SER A 154 20.07 49.53 30.72
C SER A 154 21.07 48.46 31.13
N ASP A 155 21.84 48.70 32.19
CA ASP A 155 23.04 47.90 32.46
C ASP A 155 22.73 46.59 33.21
N ALA A 156 21.73 46.59 34.09
CA ALA A 156 21.31 45.40 34.82
C ALA A 156 20.62 44.35 33.92
N LYS A 157 19.91 44.79 32.86
CA LYS A 157 19.33 43.89 31.86
C LYS A 157 20.41 43.31 30.95
N GLN A 158 21.42 44.09 30.58
CA GLN A 158 22.54 43.59 29.80
C GLN A 158 23.38 42.58 30.59
N SER A 159 23.65 42.82 31.88
CA SER A 159 24.40 41.85 32.69
C SER A 159 23.64 40.53 32.89
N MET A 160 22.31 40.58 33.07
CA MET A 160 21.49 39.36 33.18
C MET A 160 21.44 38.58 31.85
N ILE A 161 21.37 39.27 30.70
CA ILE A 161 21.42 38.61 29.39
C ILE A 161 22.82 38.00 29.15
N THR A 162 23.89 38.71 29.50
CA THR A 162 25.26 38.17 29.40
C THR A 162 25.46 36.98 30.33
N ASP A 163 24.87 36.98 31.53
CA ASP A 163 24.90 35.84 32.45
C ASP A 163 24.08 34.64 31.97
N VAL A 164 22.92 34.87 31.36
CA VAL A 164 22.09 33.80 30.77
C VAL A 164 22.76 33.22 29.53
N VAL A 165 23.34 34.04 28.66
CA VAL A 165 24.11 33.59 27.48
C VAL A 165 25.37 32.85 27.91
N ARG A 166 26.05 33.30 28.98
CA ARG A 166 27.19 32.58 29.56
C ARG A 166 26.78 31.23 30.12
N ARG A 167 25.68 31.14 30.87
CA ARG A 167 25.17 29.86 31.41
C ARG A 167 24.64 28.92 30.33
N LEU A 168 24.07 29.46 29.24
CA LEU A 168 23.71 28.68 28.05
C LEU A 168 24.95 28.19 27.30
N ALA A 169 26.00 29.00 27.20
CA ALA A 169 27.27 28.60 26.61
C ALA A 169 28.02 27.58 27.49
N GLU A 170 27.97 27.69 28.81
CA GLU A 170 28.52 26.73 29.77
C GLU A 170 27.72 25.40 29.77
N ASN A 171 26.38 25.46 29.69
CA ASN A 171 25.53 24.25 29.55
C ASN A 171 25.57 23.63 28.13
N ALA A 172 25.88 24.41 27.10
CA ALA A 172 26.11 23.91 25.75
C ALA A 172 27.50 23.29 25.61
N ALA A 173 28.50 23.83 26.31
CA ALA A 173 29.86 23.28 26.35
C ALA A 173 29.94 21.93 27.09
N ASP A 174 29.01 21.64 28.01
CA ASP A 174 28.88 20.32 28.67
C ASP A 174 28.14 19.26 27.83
N ARG A 175 27.57 19.63 26.66
CA ARG A 175 26.98 18.68 25.69
C ARG A 175 27.94 18.25 24.58
N ASP A 176 29.12 18.86 24.51
CA ASP A 176 30.24 18.50 23.61
C ASP A 176 31.30 17.67 24.36
N LEU A 177 30.87 16.71 25.20
CA LEU A 177 31.77 15.62 25.56
C LEU A 177 32.12 14.89 24.26
N PRO A 178 33.42 14.72 23.90
CA PRO A 178 33.78 13.93 22.74
C PRO A 178 33.21 12.53 22.96
N MET A 179 32.19 12.19 22.18
CA MET A 179 31.58 10.87 22.19
C MET A 179 32.70 9.86 22.05
N THR A 180 32.88 9.00 23.06
CA THR A 180 33.99 8.05 23.07
C THR A 180 33.90 7.19 21.82
N ALA A 181 35.04 6.70 21.32
CA ALA A 181 35.05 5.82 20.15
C ALA A 181 34.10 4.62 20.34
N ASP A 182 33.94 4.16 21.58
CA ASP A 182 33.01 3.10 21.97
C ASP A 182 31.54 3.52 21.86
N ALA A 183 31.18 4.74 22.27
CA ALA A 183 29.82 5.27 22.11
C ALA A 183 29.47 5.52 20.62
N GLN A 184 30.45 5.97 19.82
CA GLN A 184 30.28 6.08 18.37
C GLN A 184 30.12 4.72 17.68
N ALA A 185 30.83 3.69 18.15
CA ALA A 185 30.70 2.32 17.65
C ALA A 185 29.33 1.72 18.02
N ALA A 186 28.86 1.93 19.25
CA ALA A 186 27.56 1.46 19.71
C ALA A 186 26.39 2.11 18.96
N ALA A 187 26.45 3.43 18.73
CA ALA A 187 25.42 4.14 17.95
C ALA A 187 25.35 3.62 16.50
N LYS A 188 26.50 3.44 15.85
CA LYS A 188 26.57 2.87 14.49
C LYS A 188 26.02 1.45 14.42
N GLN A 189 26.26 0.63 15.45
CA GLN A 189 25.72 -0.73 15.52
C GLN A 189 24.19 -0.69 15.63
N SER A 190 23.64 0.17 16.50
CA SER A 190 22.19 0.33 16.64
C SER A 190 21.51 0.78 15.33
N ASP A 191 22.10 1.74 14.60
CA ASP A 191 21.59 2.18 13.30
C ASP A 191 21.64 1.07 12.25
N THR A 192 22.69 0.24 12.29
CA THR A 192 22.83 -0.94 11.41
C THR A 192 21.74 -1.97 11.71
N ASP A 193 21.48 -2.24 12.98
CA ASP A 193 20.46 -3.22 13.40
C ASP A 193 19.05 -2.74 13.01
N LYS A 194 18.74 -1.44 13.19
CA LYS A 194 17.49 -0.82 12.72
C LYS A 194 17.33 -0.92 11.21
N THR A 195 18.41 -0.69 10.46
CA THR A 195 18.43 -0.80 9.00
C THR A 195 18.12 -2.23 8.54
N LEU A 196 18.73 -3.24 9.18
CA LEU A 196 18.46 -4.65 8.88
C LEU A 196 17.02 -5.04 9.21
N LEU A 197 16.52 -4.61 10.36
CA LEU A 197 15.16 -4.86 10.81
C LEU A 197 14.14 -4.24 9.84
N LEU A 198 14.32 -2.97 9.48
CA LEU A 198 13.46 -2.26 8.54
C LEU A 198 13.44 -2.94 7.16
N ARG A 199 14.60 -3.34 6.64
CA ARG A 199 14.67 -4.10 5.38
C ARG A 199 13.92 -5.43 5.46
N SER A 200 14.14 -6.18 6.55
CA SER A 200 13.44 -7.45 6.76
C SER A 200 11.92 -7.27 6.87
N LEU A 201 11.47 -6.16 7.46
CA LEU A 201 10.07 -5.82 7.57
C LEU A 201 9.45 -5.48 6.21
N LEU A 202 10.10 -4.62 5.42
CA LEU A 202 9.63 -4.24 4.08
C LEU A 202 9.50 -5.44 3.13
N HIS A 203 10.32 -6.47 3.31
CA HIS A 203 10.29 -7.69 2.50
C HIS A 203 9.46 -8.82 3.15
N HIS A 204 8.82 -8.57 4.29
CA HIS A 204 7.97 -9.58 4.93
C HIS A 204 6.69 -9.78 4.12
N ASP A 205 6.36 -11.04 3.75
CA ASP A 205 5.24 -11.37 2.85
C ASP A 205 3.90 -10.76 3.30
N ALA A 206 3.59 -10.84 4.60
CA ALA A 206 2.36 -10.26 5.14
C ALA A 206 2.33 -8.72 5.04
N PHE A 207 3.49 -8.07 5.19
CA PHE A 207 3.63 -6.62 5.05
C PHE A 207 3.49 -6.20 3.60
N GLN A 208 4.23 -6.85 2.68
CA GLN A 208 4.13 -6.59 1.26
C GLN A 208 2.71 -6.79 0.73
N LYS A 209 1.99 -7.84 1.16
CA LYS A 209 0.58 -8.05 0.75
C LYS A 209 -0.34 -6.93 1.20
N LEU A 210 -0.19 -6.46 2.45
CA LEU A 210 -1.00 -5.37 2.97
C LEU A 210 -0.66 -4.04 2.27
N GLU A 211 0.63 -3.71 2.15
CA GLU A 211 1.11 -2.50 1.45
C GLU A 211 0.67 -2.52 -0.02
N ALA A 212 0.85 -3.65 -0.73
CA ALA A 212 0.46 -3.80 -2.12
C ALA A 212 -1.05 -3.66 -2.31
N GLY A 213 -1.86 -4.15 -1.36
CA GLY A 213 -3.31 -3.96 -1.37
C GLY A 213 -3.69 -2.48 -1.34
N TRP A 214 -3.21 -1.75 -0.32
CA TRP A 214 -3.52 -0.32 -0.17
C TRP A 214 -2.95 0.53 -1.30
N ARG A 215 -1.70 0.28 -1.72
CA ARG A 215 -1.10 0.99 -2.86
C ARG A 215 -1.79 0.68 -4.19
N SER A 216 -2.40 -0.50 -4.35
CA SER A 216 -3.20 -0.79 -5.56
C SER A 216 -4.52 0.00 -5.57
N VAL A 217 -5.15 0.17 -4.41
CA VAL A 217 -6.35 1.04 -4.26
C VAL A 217 -5.97 2.48 -4.60
N ASP A 218 -4.90 2.98 -4.00
CA ASP A 218 -4.36 4.31 -4.27
C ASP A 218 -4.04 4.51 -5.75
N TRP A 219 -3.36 3.53 -6.35
CA TRP A 219 -3.02 3.54 -7.77
C TRP A 219 -4.27 3.62 -8.66
N LEU A 220 -5.31 2.82 -8.38
CA LEU A 220 -6.57 2.89 -9.12
C LEU A 220 -7.24 4.26 -8.98
N MET A 221 -7.37 4.77 -7.75
CA MET A 221 -8.06 6.04 -7.50
C MET A 221 -7.36 7.23 -8.18
N HIS A 222 -6.02 7.29 -8.12
CA HIS A 222 -5.24 8.34 -8.77
C HIS A 222 -5.22 8.26 -10.31
N ASN A 223 -5.56 7.11 -10.89
CA ASN A 223 -5.50 6.89 -12.33
C ASN A 223 -6.85 6.97 -13.05
N ILE A 224 -7.95 7.21 -12.33
CA ILE A 224 -9.30 7.39 -12.86
C ILE A 224 -9.75 8.84 -12.73
N GLU A 225 -10.56 9.33 -13.67
CA GLU A 225 -11.18 10.65 -13.56
C GLU A 225 -12.45 10.54 -12.71
N PRO A 226 -12.64 11.38 -11.67
CA PRO A 226 -13.86 11.36 -10.88
C PRO A 226 -15.10 11.64 -11.75
N ASP A 227 -16.02 10.68 -11.84
CA ASP A 227 -17.32 10.85 -12.50
C ASP A 227 -18.41 10.19 -11.63
N PRO A 228 -19.58 10.82 -11.41
CA PRO A 228 -20.67 10.25 -10.60
C PRO A 228 -21.19 8.89 -11.07
N ALA A 229 -20.93 8.51 -12.33
CA ALA A 229 -21.28 7.20 -12.88
C ALA A 229 -20.24 6.11 -12.57
N ILE A 230 -19.09 6.46 -11.98
CA ILE A 230 -18.09 5.53 -11.48
C ILE A 230 -18.20 5.50 -9.96
N ARG A 231 -18.42 4.32 -9.39
CA ARG A 231 -18.45 4.12 -7.94
C ARG A 231 -17.51 2.99 -7.55
N CYS A 232 -16.65 3.28 -6.59
CA CYS A 232 -15.68 2.33 -6.06
C CYS A 232 -16.02 2.02 -4.61
N TYR A 233 -15.97 0.75 -4.26
CA TYR A 233 -16.22 0.28 -2.91
C TYR A 233 -15.13 -0.68 -2.44
N LEU A 234 -14.77 -0.60 -1.17
CA LEU A 234 -13.88 -1.54 -0.50
C LEU A 234 -14.71 -2.49 0.36
N LEU A 235 -14.40 -3.77 0.31
CA LEU A 235 -14.90 -4.76 1.24
C LEU A 235 -13.70 -5.52 1.82
N ASN A 236 -13.46 -5.30 3.11
CA ASN A 236 -12.42 -6.03 3.83
C ASN A 236 -12.87 -7.47 4.07
N ILE A 237 -12.20 -8.42 3.42
CA ILE A 237 -12.41 -9.85 3.60
C ILE A 237 -11.11 -10.58 3.29
N SER A 238 -10.67 -11.42 4.22
CA SER A 238 -9.48 -12.25 4.07
C SER A 238 -9.74 -13.45 3.16
N ARG A 239 -8.65 -14.03 2.62
CA ARG A 239 -8.71 -15.29 1.87
C ARG A 239 -9.42 -16.39 2.65
N THR A 240 -9.08 -16.53 3.93
CA THR A 240 -9.66 -17.55 4.82
C THR A 240 -11.16 -17.35 5.04
N GLU A 241 -11.63 -16.10 5.15
CA GLU A 241 -13.07 -15.81 5.28
C GLU A 241 -13.80 -16.07 3.96
N LEU A 242 -13.20 -15.74 2.81
CA LEU A 242 -13.75 -16.08 1.50
C LEU A 242 -13.87 -17.60 1.31
N GLU A 243 -12.86 -18.37 1.72
CA GLU A 243 -12.88 -19.83 1.69
C GLU A 243 -13.98 -20.42 2.58
N GLN A 244 -14.19 -19.84 3.76
CA GLN A 244 -15.28 -20.23 4.66
C GLN A 244 -16.65 -19.94 4.05
N GLU A 245 -16.85 -18.77 3.43
CA GLU A 245 -18.08 -18.42 2.70
C GLU A 245 -18.32 -19.39 1.54
N CYS A 246 -17.30 -19.66 0.73
CA CYS A 246 -17.36 -20.59 -0.40
C CYS A 246 -17.69 -22.03 0.03
N SER A 247 -17.11 -22.48 1.15
CA SER A 247 -17.33 -23.85 1.67
C SER A 247 -18.69 -24.01 2.32
N SER A 248 -19.19 -22.95 2.97
CA SER A 248 -20.48 -22.94 3.67
C SER A 248 -21.67 -22.74 2.72
N HIS A 249 -21.45 -22.08 1.59
CA HIS A 249 -22.48 -21.76 0.59
C HIS A 249 -22.06 -22.23 -0.80
N VAL A 250 -22.43 -23.45 -1.17
CA VAL A 250 -22.13 -24.02 -2.50
C VAL A 250 -22.67 -23.13 -3.63
N ASP A 251 -23.86 -22.55 -3.45
CA ASP A 251 -24.41 -21.52 -4.34
C ASP A 251 -24.02 -20.13 -3.81
N ALA A 252 -23.19 -19.42 -4.57
CA ALA A 252 -22.73 -18.08 -4.23
C ALA A 252 -23.87 -17.08 -4.00
N THR A 253 -25.04 -17.26 -4.65
CA THR A 253 -26.19 -16.35 -4.50
C THR A 253 -26.86 -16.45 -3.12
N SER A 254 -26.59 -17.52 -2.38
CA SER A 254 -27.08 -17.73 -1.00
C SER A 254 -26.12 -17.23 0.07
N SER A 255 -24.93 -16.77 -0.31
CA SER A 255 -23.89 -16.33 0.61
C SER A 255 -24.20 -14.98 1.26
N ALA A 256 -23.64 -14.74 2.45
CA ALA A 256 -23.78 -13.46 3.11
C ALA A 256 -23.11 -12.34 2.29
N LEU A 257 -22.00 -12.65 1.61
CA LEU A 257 -21.33 -11.72 0.69
C LEU A 257 -22.26 -11.28 -0.45
N TYR A 258 -22.94 -12.21 -1.12
CA TYR A 258 -23.85 -11.87 -2.22
C TYR A 258 -25.04 -11.02 -1.75
N HIS A 259 -25.68 -11.40 -0.63
CA HIS A 259 -26.77 -10.61 -0.06
C HIS A 259 -26.32 -9.20 0.32
N ARG A 260 -25.11 -9.06 0.87
CA ARG A 260 -24.56 -7.74 1.19
C ARG A 260 -24.37 -6.87 -0.04
N LEU A 261 -23.84 -7.43 -1.12
CA LEU A 261 -23.68 -6.72 -2.38
C LEU A 261 -25.05 -6.34 -2.96
N ARG A 262 -26.02 -7.26 -2.94
CA ARG A 262 -27.38 -7.00 -3.41
C ARG A 262 -28.03 -5.84 -2.66
N ASP A 263 -27.97 -5.84 -1.33
CA ASP A 263 -28.46 -4.75 -0.48
C ASP A 263 -27.81 -3.40 -0.83
N ALA A 264 -26.50 -3.40 -1.09
CA ALA A 264 -25.77 -2.19 -1.45
C ALA A 264 -26.16 -1.66 -2.84
N PHE A 265 -26.39 -2.54 -3.80
CA PHE A 265 -26.91 -2.18 -5.13
C PHE A 265 -28.30 -1.55 -5.03
N GLU A 266 -29.21 -2.14 -4.27
CA GLU A 266 -30.59 -1.67 -4.12
C GLU A 266 -30.69 -0.30 -3.43
N ARG A 267 -29.78 0.01 -2.49
CA ARG A 267 -29.78 1.31 -1.78
C ARG A 267 -29.24 2.47 -2.62
N ASN A 268 -28.56 2.19 -3.72
CA ASN A 268 -27.73 3.14 -4.45
C ASN A 268 -28.20 3.44 -5.89
N ASP A 269 -29.34 2.87 -6.31
CA ASP A 269 -30.13 3.09 -7.53
C ASP A 269 -29.40 3.74 -8.74
N LEU A 270 -28.33 3.08 -9.21
CA LEU A 270 -27.78 3.25 -10.55
C LEU A 270 -28.18 2.02 -11.36
N LEU A 271 -29.25 2.13 -12.15
CA LEU A 271 -29.89 1.00 -12.83
C LEU A 271 -29.10 0.49 -14.07
N GLU A 272 -27.99 1.14 -14.40
CA GLU A 272 -27.24 0.92 -15.64
C GLU A 272 -25.73 1.11 -15.39
N SER A 273 -25.12 0.36 -14.47
CA SER A 273 -23.64 0.31 -14.34
C SER A 273 -23.12 -1.10 -14.58
N SER A 274 -22.03 -1.24 -15.32
CA SER A 274 -21.28 -2.48 -15.43
C SER A 274 -20.61 -2.79 -14.09
N PHE A 275 -20.89 -3.97 -13.54
CA PHE A 275 -20.31 -4.43 -12.28
C PHE A 275 -18.93 -5.06 -12.51
N ILE A 276 -17.93 -4.60 -11.74
CA ILE A 276 -16.60 -5.19 -11.67
C ILE A 276 -16.34 -5.59 -10.23
N LEU A 277 -16.00 -6.86 -10.02
CA LEU A 277 -15.50 -7.37 -8.75
C LEU A 277 -14.00 -7.58 -8.92
N ILE A 278 -13.17 -6.88 -8.15
CA ILE A 278 -11.72 -7.12 -8.12
C ILE A 278 -11.44 -7.96 -6.90
N ASP A 279 -10.87 -9.15 -7.08
CA ASP A 279 -10.31 -9.92 -5.98
C ASP A 279 -8.79 -9.74 -5.93
N ASN A 280 -8.30 -9.28 -4.77
CA ASN A 280 -6.88 -8.97 -4.58
C ASN A 280 -5.99 -10.20 -4.33
N HIS A 281 -6.45 -11.41 -4.65
CA HIS A 281 -5.64 -12.63 -4.55
C HIS A 281 -5.12 -13.10 -5.92
N GLU A 282 -4.18 -14.03 -5.85
CA GLU A 282 -3.60 -14.69 -7.03
C GLU A 282 -4.10 -16.13 -7.13
N TYR A 283 -4.43 -16.54 -8.34
CA TYR A 283 -4.98 -17.86 -8.61
C TYR A 283 -4.05 -18.72 -9.46
N GLY A 284 -3.99 -20.01 -9.15
CA GLY A 284 -3.28 -21.03 -9.92
C GLY A 284 -4.23 -22.00 -10.63
N PRO A 285 -3.67 -23.00 -11.34
CA PRO A 285 -4.45 -24.08 -11.94
C PRO A 285 -4.87 -25.16 -10.93
N ASP A 286 -4.57 -24.98 -9.64
CA ASP A 286 -4.91 -25.93 -8.57
C ASP A 286 -6.43 -25.96 -8.28
N GLN A 287 -6.88 -27.07 -7.68
CA GLN A 287 -8.30 -27.33 -7.44
C GLN A 287 -8.96 -26.27 -6.54
N GLU A 288 -8.24 -25.75 -5.55
CA GLU A 288 -8.75 -24.76 -4.61
C GLU A 288 -8.98 -23.42 -5.31
N SER A 289 -7.99 -22.96 -6.09
CA SER A 289 -8.10 -21.79 -6.95
C SER A 289 -9.26 -21.91 -7.93
N VAL A 290 -9.40 -23.04 -8.62
CA VAL A 290 -10.50 -23.28 -9.57
C VAL A 290 -11.86 -23.24 -8.90
N ALA A 291 -12.01 -23.87 -7.72
CA ALA A 291 -13.26 -23.86 -6.97
C ALA A 291 -13.66 -22.44 -6.56
N MET A 292 -12.70 -21.65 -6.06
CA MET A 292 -12.92 -20.26 -5.67
C MET A 292 -13.28 -19.37 -6.87
N LEU A 293 -12.56 -19.50 -8.00
CA LEU A 293 -12.87 -18.76 -9.22
C LEU A 293 -14.26 -19.10 -9.79
N ASN A 294 -14.65 -20.36 -9.72
CA ASN A 294 -15.99 -20.79 -10.10
C ASN A 294 -17.06 -20.14 -9.22
N TRP A 295 -16.83 -20.10 -7.90
CA TRP A 295 -17.74 -19.50 -6.95
C TRP A 295 -17.85 -17.98 -7.13
N LEU A 296 -16.72 -17.25 -7.17
CA LEU A 296 -16.68 -15.80 -7.40
C LEU A 296 -17.19 -15.41 -8.80
N GLY A 297 -16.91 -16.22 -9.83
CA GLY A 297 -17.44 -16.02 -11.18
C GLY A 297 -18.97 -16.16 -11.23
N SER A 298 -19.53 -17.11 -10.45
CA SER A 298 -20.99 -17.24 -10.29
C SER A 298 -21.58 -16.06 -9.53
N LEU A 299 -20.89 -15.60 -8.48
CA LEU A 299 -21.25 -14.41 -7.70
C LEU A 299 -21.33 -13.15 -8.59
N ALA A 300 -20.27 -12.87 -9.34
CA ALA A 300 -20.21 -11.75 -10.28
C ALA A 300 -21.27 -11.85 -11.39
N GLY A 301 -21.51 -13.06 -11.90
CA GLY A 301 -22.55 -13.34 -12.89
C GLY A 301 -23.96 -12.99 -12.43
N GLY A 302 -24.26 -13.13 -11.13
CA GLY A 302 -25.55 -12.71 -10.55
C GLY A 302 -25.82 -11.20 -10.62
N PHE A 303 -24.79 -10.39 -10.90
CA PHE A 303 -24.87 -8.95 -11.12
C PHE A 303 -24.60 -8.56 -12.59
N ALA A 304 -24.58 -9.54 -13.51
CA ALA A 304 -24.15 -9.35 -14.90
C ALA A 304 -22.77 -8.64 -15.00
N GLY A 305 -21.89 -8.93 -14.04
CA GLY A 305 -20.58 -8.31 -13.92
C GLY A 305 -19.43 -9.23 -14.25
N THR A 306 -18.22 -8.71 -14.06
CA THR A 306 -16.96 -9.43 -14.30
C THR A 306 -16.09 -9.44 -13.05
N LEU A 307 -15.60 -10.62 -12.68
CA LEU A 307 -14.50 -10.81 -11.73
C LEU A 307 -13.18 -10.55 -12.43
N LEU A 308 -12.35 -9.67 -11.86
CA LEU A 308 -10.96 -9.45 -12.24
C LEU A 308 -10.05 -9.92 -11.10
N ALA A 309 -9.05 -10.74 -11.42
CA ALA A 309 -8.05 -11.16 -10.44
C ALA A 309 -6.69 -11.44 -11.11
N GLY A 310 -5.64 -11.56 -10.30
CA GLY A 310 -4.32 -11.98 -10.75
C GLY A 310 -4.22 -13.50 -10.87
N SER A 311 -3.37 -13.99 -11.76
CA SER A 311 -2.92 -15.39 -11.73
C SER A 311 -1.46 -15.48 -11.32
N ASN A 312 -1.01 -16.68 -10.94
CA ASN A 312 0.40 -16.93 -10.61
C ASN A 312 1.14 -17.64 -11.77
N SER A 313 2.46 -17.81 -11.61
CA SER A 313 3.33 -18.38 -12.64
C SER A 313 3.08 -19.87 -12.91
N SER A 314 2.32 -20.57 -12.07
CA SER A 314 2.11 -22.02 -12.19
C SER A 314 1.40 -22.42 -13.47
N PHE A 315 0.62 -21.52 -14.08
CA PHE A 315 0.01 -21.72 -15.40
C PHE A 315 1.03 -21.90 -16.55
N LEU A 316 2.26 -21.43 -16.37
CA LEU A 316 3.32 -21.56 -17.36
C LEU A 316 4.14 -22.85 -17.21
N ASN A 317 3.88 -23.66 -16.17
CA ASN A 317 4.67 -24.86 -15.89
C ASN A 317 4.36 -26.03 -16.84
N ASP A 318 3.10 -26.19 -17.29
CA ASP A 318 2.71 -27.21 -18.27
C ASP A 318 2.71 -26.66 -19.69
N GLN A 319 3.89 -26.67 -20.32
CA GLN A 319 4.07 -26.16 -21.69
C GLN A 319 3.37 -27.02 -22.76
N ASN A 320 3.12 -28.29 -22.47
CA ASN A 320 2.51 -29.21 -23.44
C ASN A 320 0.98 -29.21 -23.38
N GLY A 321 0.39 -28.68 -22.30
CA GLY A 321 -1.06 -28.65 -22.11
C GLY A 321 -1.66 -30.05 -22.09
N THR A 322 -1.00 -30.97 -21.40
CA THR A 322 -1.42 -32.39 -21.34
C THR A 322 -1.63 -32.90 -19.92
N GLY A 323 -1.28 -32.10 -18.91
CA GLY A 323 -1.41 -32.46 -17.50
C GLY A 323 -2.87 -32.53 -17.03
N GLU A 324 -3.07 -33.20 -15.90
CA GLU A 324 -4.37 -33.29 -15.22
C GLU A 324 -4.94 -31.91 -14.89
N LEU A 325 -4.12 -31.05 -14.26
CA LEU A 325 -4.49 -29.66 -13.94
C LEU A 325 -4.89 -28.85 -15.18
N TYR A 326 -4.25 -29.09 -16.33
CA TYR A 326 -4.63 -28.43 -17.59
C TYR A 326 -6.03 -28.89 -18.05
N ASN A 327 -6.32 -30.19 -17.98
CA ASN A 327 -7.64 -30.71 -18.35
C ASN A 327 -8.76 -30.24 -17.41
N GLU A 328 -8.47 -30.16 -16.11
CA GLU A 328 -9.37 -29.58 -15.11
C GLU A 328 -9.63 -28.10 -15.39
N TRP A 329 -8.58 -27.32 -15.67
CA TRP A 329 -8.70 -25.92 -16.07
C TRP A 329 -9.57 -25.73 -17.33
N GLN A 330 -9.32 -26.52 -18.37
CA GLN A 330 -10.13 -26.47 -19.60
C GLN A 330 -11.58 -26.92 -19.37
N SER A 331 -11.83 -27.78 -18.38
CA SER A 331 -13.18 -28.17 -17.97
C SER A 331 -13.89 -27.04 -17.23
N PHE A 332 -13.19 -26.35 -16.33
CA PHE A 332 -13.69 -25.16 -15.65
C PHE A 332 -14.05 -24.05 -16.64
N ARG A 333 -13.20 -23.79 -17.65
CA ARG A 333 -13.48 -22.76 -18.68
C ARG A 333 -14.76 -22.98 -19.49
N LYS A 334 -15.31 -24.19 -19.50
CA LYS A 334 -16.59 -24.51 -20.17
C LYS A 334 -17.81 -24.23 -19.29
N GLN A 335 -17.61 -23.91 -18.01
CA GLN A 335 -18.69 -23.60 -17.07
C GLN A 335 -19.19 -22.17 -17.29
N SER A 336 -20.47 -21.93 -16.99
CA SER A 336 -21.11 -20.62 -17.15
C SER A 336 -20.50 -19.53 -16.26
N SER A 337 -19.92 -19.90 -15.12
CA SER A 337 -19.22 -18.97 -14.22
C SER A 337 -17.98 -18.37 -14.86
N ALA A 338 -17.26 -19.15 -15.68
CA ALA A 338 -16.01 -18.74 -16.31
C ALA A 338 -16.19 -17.62 -17.33
N THR A 339 -17.40 -17.41 -17.89
CA THR A 339 -17.67 -16.28 -18.79
C THR A 339 -17.71 -14.94 -18.05
N ASN A 340 -17.71 -14.95 -16.71
CA ASN A 340 -17.69 -13.75 -15.89
C ASN A 340 -16.32 -13.55 -15.22
N VAL A 341 -15.29 -14.31 -15.57
CA VAL A 341 -13.96 -14.24 -14.94
C VAL A 341 -12.93 -13.79 -15.97
N ALA A 342 -12.13 -12.78 -15.64
CA ALA A 342 -10.94 -12.41 -16.38
C ALA A 342 -9.73 -12.45 -15.44
N LEU A 343 -8.73 -13.24 -15.81
CA LEU A 343 -7.47 -13.38 -15.06
C LEU A 343 -6.33 -12.72 -15.79
N LEU A 344 -5.41 -12.12 -15.04
CA LEU A 344 -4.30 -11.36 -15.58
C LEU A 344 -2.95 -11.83 -15.05
N TYR A 345 -1.93 -11.80 -15.90
CA TYR A 345 -0.55 -12.15 -15.52
C TYR A 345 0.50 -11.44 -16.37
N PRO A 346 1.64 -11.01 -15.80
CA PRO A 346 2.02 -11.05 -14.38
C PRO A 346 1.66 -9.77 -13.63
N GLN A 347 2.07 -9.70 -12.36
CA GLN A 347 1.95 -8.57 -11.45
C GLN A 347 2.69 -7.32 -11.96
N VAL A 348 2.27 -6.15 -11.47
CA VAL A 348 2.75 -4.82 -11.88
C VAL A 348 3.47 -4.14 -10.71
N LEU A 349 4.58 -3.43 -10.96
CA LEU A 349 5.36 -2.74 -9.93
C LEU A 349 4.57 -1.54 -9.38
N LEU A 350 4.39 -1.46 -8.06
CA LEU A 350 3.58 -0.40 -7.41
C LEU A 350 4.40 0.78 -6.89
N ARG A 351 5.64 0.55 -6.44
CA ARG A 351 6.54 1.63 -6.00
C ARG A 351 7.99 1.35 -6.38
N LEU A 352 8.81 2.40 -6.33
CA LEU A 352 10.26 2.26 -6.36
C LEU A 352 10.75 1.76 -4.99
N PRO A 353 11.84 0.99 -4.96
CA PRO A 353 12.51 0.68 -3.70
C PRO A 353 13.09 1.97 -3.08
N TYR A 354 13.09 2.05 -1.76
CA TYR A 354 13.68 3.17 -1.04
C TYR A 354 15.21 3.12 -1.13
N GLY A 355 15.81 4.28 -1.35
CA GLY A 355 17.23 4.39 -1.62
C GLY A 355 17.65 5.81 -1.94
N SER A 356 18.93 6.11 -1.75
CA SER A 356 19.47 7.46 -1.95
C SER A 356 19.34 7.97 -3.39
N ALA A 357 19.35 7.06 -4.37
CA ALA A 357 19.23 7.36 -5.80
C ALA A 357 17.79 7.26 -6.33
N THR A 358 16.85 6.73 -5.53
CA THR A 358 15.46 6.48 -5.90
C THR A 358 14.53 7.32 -5.04
N ASP A 359 14.09 6.78 -3.91
CA ASP A 359 13.19 7.41 -2.94
C ASP A 359 13.88 7.44 -1.56
N PRO A 360 14.56 8.55 -1.20
CA PRO A 360 15.35 8.64 0.02
C PRO A 360 14.46 8.85 1.25
N ILE A 361 14.82 8.18 2.34
CA ILE A 361 14.15 8.38 3.64
C ILE A 361 14.83 9.49 4.44
N GLN A 362 14.11 10.13 5.37
CA GLN A 362 14.63 11.28 6.11
C GLN A 362 15.36 10.89 7.39
N SER A 363 14.95 9.79 8.02
CA SER A 363 15.44 9.37 9.34
C SER A 363 16.90 8.93 9.35
N GLN A 364 17.37 8.22 8.31
CA GLN A 364 18.74 7.73 8.19
C GLN A 364 19.10 7.39 6.75
N ALA A 365 20.39 7.14 6.49
CA ALA A 365 20.81 6.57 5.21
C ALA A 365 20.32 5.11 5.10
N PHE A 366 19.45 4.84 4.12
CA PHE A 366 18.84 3.53 3.93
C PHE A 366 18.83 3.14 2.46
N GLU A 367 19.10 1.87 2.21
CA GLU A 367 18.95 1.23 0.90
C GLU A 367 18.12 -0.03 1.13
N GLU A 368 16.92 -0.08 0.56
CA GLU A 368 16.01 -1.22 0.68
C GLU A 368 16.62 -2.45 0.01
N LEU A 369 17.09 -2.29 -1.23
CA LEU A 369 17.71 -3.36 -2.00
C LEU A 369 19.22 -3.39 -1.80
N ASP A 370 19.74 -4.53 -1.37
CA ASP A 370 21.19 -4.76 -1.31
C ASP A 370 21.75 -5.28 -2.65
N GLU A 371 23.05 -5.56 -2.74
CA GLU A 371 23.66 -6.06 -3.97
C GLU A 371 23.11 -7.42 -4.46
N LYS A 372 22.44 -8.19 -3.58
CA LYS A 372 21.94 -9.55 -3.83
C LYS A 372 20.42 -9.63 -3.84
N TRP A 373 19.75 -8.50 -4.03
CA TRP A 373 18.30 -8.42 -4.08
C TRP A 373 17.68 -9.40 -5.10
N SER A 374 16.51 -9.90 -4.75
CA SER A 374 15.66 -10.74 -5.58
C SER A 374 14.50 -9.92 -6.14
N ILE A 375 13.94 -10.35 -7.26
CA ILE A 375 12.74 -9.71 -7.82
C ILE A 375 11.56 -9.69 -6.84
N GLU A 376 11.51 -10.65 -5.91
CA GLU A 376 10.49 -10.74 -4.85
C GLU A 376 10.60 -9.63 -3.80
N ASP A 377 11.75 -8.97 -3.68
CA ASP A 377 11.96 -7.87 -2.74
C ASP A 377 11.25 -6.58 -3.20
N LEU A 378 10.91 -6.47 -4.49
CA LEU A 378 10.12 -5.37 -5.03
C LEU A 378 8.63 -5.51 -4.68
N LEU A 379 7.95 -4.38 -4.51
CA LEU A 379 6.51 -4.37 -4.21
C LEU A 379 5.66 -4.54 -5.47
N TRP A 380 5.16 -5.77 -5.67
CA TRP A 380 4.29 -6.13 -6.79
C TRP A 380 2.81 -6.06 -6.42
N GLY A 381 2.02 -5.46 -7.30
CA GLY A 381 0.58 -5.31 -7.19
C GLY A 381 -0.20 -6.21 -8.14
N ASN A 382 -1.46 -6.45 -7.79
CA ASN A 382 -2.37 -7.25 -8.58
C ASN A 382 -2.66 -6.57 -9.94
N PRO A 383 -2.46 -7.27 -11.08
CA PRO A 383 -2.65 -6.68 -12.40
C PRO A 383 -4.12 -6.37 -12.74
N ALA A 384 -5.10 -6.89 -11.98
CA ALA A 384 -6.52 -6.58 -12.14
C ALA A 384 -6.83 -5.09 -12.05
N TYR A 385 -6.12 -4.35 -11.18
CA TYR A 385 -6.25 -2.90 -11.05
C TYR A 385 -5.85 -2.19 -12.34
N ALA A 386 -4.81 -2.68 -13.04
CA ALA A 386 -4.36 -2.13 -14.33
C ALA A 386 -5.49 -2.18 -15.38
N LEU A 387 -6.15 -3.34 -15.48
CA LEU A 387 -7.24 -3.52 -16.42
C LEU A 387 -8.46 -2.68 -16.04
N ALA A 388 -8.79 -2.59 -14.75
CA ALA A 388 -9.87 -1.74 -14.27
C ALA A 388 -9.63 -0.26 -14.65
N ILE A 389 -8.42 0.27 -14.43
CA ILE A 389 -8.03 1.63 -14.86
C ILE A 389 -8.27 1.81 -16.36
N LEU A 390 -7.83 0.85 -17.19
CA LEU A 390 -7.95 0.94 -18.64
C LEU A 390 -9.41 0.90 -19.12
N LEU A 391 -10.23 0.02 -18.55
CA LEU A 391 -11.67 -0.06 -18.84
C LEU A 391 -12.36 1.26 -18.51
N ILE A 392 -12.06 1.85 -17.35
CA ILE A 392 -12.62 3.13 -16.92
C ILE A 392 -12.15 4.26 -17.84
N ARG A 393 -10.85 4.36 -18.13
CA ARG A 393 -10.31 5.39 -19.05
C ARG A 393 -10.92 5.30 -20.43
N GLN A 394 -11.08 4.08 -20.96
CA GLN A 394 -11.71 3.86 -22.26
C GLN A 394 -13.17 4.31 -22.25
N TRP A 395 -13.90 4.01 -21.17
CA TRP A 395 -15.28 4.46 -20.99
C TRP A 395 -15.38 5.98 -20.85
N THR A 396 -14.49 6.64 -20.10
CA THR A 396 -14.54 8.10 -19.89
C THR A 396 -14.28 8.88 -21.17
N VAL A 397 -13.36 8.40 -22.03
CA VAL A 397 -12.91 9.14 -23.22
C VAL A 397 -13.95 9.13 -24.37
N GLN A 398 -14.95 8.22 -24.39
CA GLN A 398 -16.02 8.05 -25.40
C GLN A 398 -15.77 8.68 -26.80
N GLY A 399 -14.59 8.46 -27.35
CA GLY A 399 -14.14 9.05 -28.61
C GLY A 399 -13.59 7.96 -29.52
N ASP A 400 -13.61 8.22 -30.83
CA ASP A 400 -13.22 7.33 -31.95
C ASP A 400 -11.70 7.05 -32.02
N ARG A 401 -11.06 6.90 -30.86
CA ARG A 401 -9.65 6.52 -30.78
C ARG A 401 -9.58 5.12 -30.20
N GLU A 402 -9.40 4.16 -31.09
CA GLU A 402 -8.77 2.88 -30.79
C GLU A 402 -7.35 3.15 -30.24
N GLN A 403 -7.26 3.62 -29.00
CA GLN A 403 -5.98 3.71 -28.32
C GLN A 403 -5.62 2.31 -27.87
N VAL A 404 -4.38 1.90 -28.18
CA VAL A 404 -3.82 0.68 -27.60
C VAL A 404 -3.94 0.82 -26.08
N PRO A 405 -4.57 -0.14 -25.37
CA PRO A 405 -4.73 -0.10 -23.92
C PRO A 405 -3.36 -0.16 -23.25
N ILE A 406 -2.81 1.02 -22.95
CA ILE A 406 -1.47 1.23 -22.38
C ILE A 406 -1.57 2.07 -21.12
N LEU A 407 -0.87 1.65 -20.07
CA LEU A 407 -0.61 2.48 -18.89
C LEU A 407 0.85 2.90 -18.93
N THR A 408 1.06 4.20 -18.82
CA THR A 408 2.39 4.84 -18.75
C THR A 408 2.65 5.35 -17.34
N ASP A 409 3.84 5.89 -17.13
CA ASP A 409 4.22 6.57 -15.89
C ASP A 409 4.19 5.64 -14.67
N LEU A 410 4.47 4.35 -14.93
CA LEU A 410 4.65 3.36 -13.88
C LEU A 410 6.03 3.50 -13.22
N PRO A 411 6.19 3.00 -11.98
CA PRO A 411 7.50 2.92 -11.34
C PRO A 411 8.52 2.22 -12.23
N ALA A 412 9.73 2.80 -12.31
CA ALA A 412 10.80 2.34 -13.20
C ALA A 412 12.14 2.36 -12.46
N TYR A 413 12.46 1.22 -11.83
CA TYR A 413 13.69 1.08 -11.07
C TYR A 413 14.89 0.81 -12.00
N SER A 414 15.95 1.62 -11.89
CA SER A 414 17.19 1.38 -12.63
C SER A 414 18.31 0.98 -11.68
N TYR A 415 19.03 -0.09 -12.03
CA TYR A 415 20.10 -0.63 -11.20
C TYR A 415 21.33 -0.99 -12.05
N PRO A 416 22.55 -0.83 -11.49
CA PRO A 416 23.77 -1.28 -12.16
C PRO A 416 23.90 -2.81 -12.06
N ARG A 417 24.26 -3.47 -13.16
CA ARG A 417 24.62 -4.89 -13.18
C ARG A 417 25.67 -5.11 -14.27
N GLU A 418 26.74 -5.83 -13.94
CA GLU A 418 27.83 -6.14 -14.88
C GLU A 418 28.45 -4.91 -15.60
N GLY A 419 28.37 -3.73 -14.97
CA GLY A 419 28.90 -2.48 -15.53
C GLY A 419 27.95 -1.73 -16.46
N GLU A 420 26.73 -2.23 -16.67
CA GLU A 420 25.66 -1.57 -17.43
C GLU A 420 24.49 -1.17 -16.51
N HIS A 421 23.75 -0.13 -16.91
CA HIS A 421 22.51 0.24 -16.24
C HIS A 421 21.34 -0.52 -16.87
N HIS A 422 20.66 -1.30 -16.04
CA HIS A 422 19.44 -2.01 -16.44
C HIS A 422 18.22 -1.25 -15.91
N LEU A 423 17.15 -1.26 -16.70
CA LEU A 423 15.84 -0.81 -16.25
C LEU A 423 15.00 -2.05 -15.92
N GLN A 424 14.51 -2.12 -14.69
CA GLN A 424 13.56 -3.13 -14.27
C GLN A 424 12.23 -2.91 -15.02
N PRO A 425 11.70 -3.93 -15.71
CA PRO A 425 10.38 -3.87 -16.30
C PRO A 425 9.30 -3.59 -15.25
N CYS A 426 8.27 -2.84 -15.64
CA CYS A 426 7.12 -2.58 -14.76
C CYS A 426 6.26 -3.81 -14.49
N THR A 427 6.54 -4.94 -15.14
CA THR A 427 5.92 -6.24 -14.87
C THR A 427 6.91 -7.16 -14.17
N LYS A 428 6.42 -8.01 -13.26
CA LYS A 428 7.24 -9.00 -12.54
C LYS A 428 8.00 -9.93 -13.48
N ARG A 429 7.46 -10.14 -14.68
CA ARG A 429 8.12 -10.92 -15.74
C ARG A 429 7.88 -10.29 -17.10
N ILE A 430 8.90 -10.36 -17.96
CA ILE A 430 8.71 -10.13 -19.39
C ILE A 430 8.26 -11.43 -20.03
N LEU A 431 7.10 -11.40 -20.68
CA LEU A 431 6.55 -12.53 -21.39
C LEU A 431 7.15 -12.63 -22.79
N HIS A 432 7.58 -13.84 -23.17
CA HIS A 432 7.93 -14.17 -24.55
C HIS A 432 6.69 -14.54 -25.36
N GLU A 433 6.76 -14.47 -26.69
CA GLU A 433 5.66 -14.79 -27.60
C GLU A 433 5.00 -16.15 -27.31
N GLN A 434 5.79 -17.21 -27.11
CA GLN A 434 5.27 -18.52 -26.73
C GLN A 434 4.48 -18.52 -25.41
N GLN A 435 4.90 -17.71 -24.43
CA GLN A 435 4.22 -17.61 -23.14
C GLN A 435 2.93 -16.78 -23.27
N ILE A 436 2.94 -15.75 -24.12
CA ILE A 436 1.76 -14.96 -24.46
C ILE A 436 0.71 -15.87 -25.10
N ASP A 437 1.10 -16.65 -26.12
CA ASP A 437 0.21 -17.60 -26.79
C ASP A 437 -0.34 -18.66 -25.83
N GLN A 438 0.51 -19.18 -24.93
CA GLN A 438 0.09 -20.13 -23.90
C GLN A 438 -0.96 -19.52 -22.96
N LEU A 439 -0.73 -18.31 -22.44
CA LEU A 439 -1.68 -17.62 -21.56
C LEU A 439 -3.00 -17.33 -22.27
N LEU A 440 -2.94 -16.82 -23.51
CA LEU A 440 -4.12 -16.56 -24.32
C LEU A 440 -4.91 -17.85 -24.59
N GLY A 441 -4.21 -18.95 -24.91
CA GLY A 441 -4.79 -20.28 -25.07
C GLY A 441 -5.47 -20.81 -23.79
N LEU A 442 -5.00 -20.39 -22.61
CA LEU A 442 -5.60 -20.67 -21.31
C LEU A 442 -6.72 -19.70 -20.90
N GLY A 443 -7.00 -18.67 -21.71
CA GLY A 443 -7.99 -17.64 -21.38
C GLY A 443 -7.46 -16.52 -20.47
N ILE A 444 -6.17 -16.54 -20.12
CA ILE A 444 -5.53 -15.55 -19.23
C ILE A 444 -5.07 -14.36 -20.08
N ILE A 445 -5.29 -13.15 -19.59
CA ILE A 445 -4.88 -11.90 -20.25
C ILE A 445 -3.41 -11.60 -19.89
N PRO A 446 -2.50 -11.60 -20.87
CA PRO A 446 -1.10 -11.28 -20.62
C PRO A 446 -0.88 -9.77 -20.48
N VAL A 447 -0.21 -9.37 -19.40
CA VAL A 447 0.24 -8.00 -19.14
C VAL A 447 1.62 -7.84 -19.75
N ILE A 448 1.74 -7.00 -20.78
CA ILE A 448 2.97 -6.86 -21.57
C ILE A 448 3.80 -5.69 -21.03
N GLY A 449 4.89 -6.00 -20.33
CA GLY A 449 5.89 -5.02 -19.93
C GLY A 449 6.97 -4.79 -20.98
N SER A 450 7.60 -3.61 -20.94
CA SER A 450 8.75 -3.26 -21.79
C SER A 450 10.05 -3.22 -20.99
N ARG A 451 11.19 -3.53 -21.64
CA ARG A 451 12.54 -3.38 -21.04
C ARG A 451 13.00 -1.94 -20.94
N ASN A 452 12.53 -1.08 -21.84
CA ASN A 452 13.10 0.24 -22.06
C ASN A 452 12.08 1.36 -21.85
N ARG A 453 10.90 1.04 -21.30
CA ARG A 453 9.82 1.98 -21.10
C ARG A 453 9.08 1.66 -19.82
N ASN A 454 8.76 2.70 -19.07
CA ASN A 454 7.95 2.67 -17.87
C ASN A 454 6.45 2.55 -18.18
N ALA A 455 6.08 1.50 -18.91
CA ALA A 455 4.72 1.28 -19.38
C ALA A 455 4.38 -0.22 -19.50
N ILE A 456 3.11 -0.52 -19.34
CA ILE A 456 2.53 -1.84 -19.64
C ILE A 456 1.43 -1.72 -20.68
N GLN A 457 1.27 -2.74 -21.50
CA GLN A 457 0.20 -2.87 -22.49
C GLN A 457 -0.67 -4.08 -22.15
N LEU A 458 -1.96 -3.93 -22.37
CA LEU A 458 -2.96 -4.99 -22.17
C LEU A 458 -3.79 -5.15 -23.46
N PRO A 459 -3.19 -5.65 -24.56
CA PRO A 459 -3.80 -5.62 -25.89
C PRO A 459 -5.11 -6.41 -26.01
N TRP A 460 -5.31 -7.36 -25.10
CA TRP A 460 -6.43 -8.30 -25.13
C TRP A 460 -7.32 -8.08 -23.92
N PHE A 461 -8.62 -8.26 -24.15
CA PHE A 461 -9.61 -8.41 -23.10
C PHE A 461 -10.43 -9.66 -23.43
N GLN A 462 -10.36 -10.66 -22.57
CA GLN A 462 -11.12 -11.90 -22.71
C GLN A 462 -11.50 -12.45 -21.34
N HIS A 463 -12.70 -13.03 -21.26
CA HIS A 463 -13.08 -13.88 -20.14
C HIS A 463 -12.49 -15.28 -20.31
N LEU A 464 -12.38 -16.02 -19.21
CA LEU A 464 -11.88 -17.40 -19.21
C LEU A 464 -12.76 -18.30 -20.08
N GLY A 465 -14.08 -18.21 -19.90
CA GLY A 465 -15.06 -18.92 -20.70
C GLY A 465 -15.42 -18.16 -21.96
N GLN A 466 -15.52 -18.89 -23.08
CA GLN A 466 -16.10 -18.34 -24.32
C GLN A 466 -17.62 -18.40 -24.23
N SER A 467 -18.29 -17.29 -24.53
CA SER A 467 -19.75 -17.28 -24.67
C SER A 467 -20.14 -18.27 -25.78
N SER A 468 -21.10 -19.17 -25.53
CA SER A 468 -21.56 -20.19 -26.49
C SER A 468 -22.22 -19.64 -27.76
N ASN A 469 -22.09 -18.34 -28.04
CA ASN A 469 -22.59 -17.66 -29.23
C ASN A 469 -21.41 -17.02 -29.97
N ALA A 470 -20.72 -17.83 -30.77
CA ALA A 470 -19.92 -17.41 -31.91
C ALA A 470 -20.38 -18.17 -33.16
#